data_AF-A0A3B0P0S9-F1
#
_entry.id   AF-A0A3B0P0S9-F1
#
_cell.length_a   1.000
_cell.length_b   1.000
_cell.length_c   1.000
_cell.angle_alpha   90.00
_cell.angle_beta   90.00
_cell.angle_gamma   90.00
#
_symmetry.space_group_name_H-M   'P 1'
#
loop_
_entity.id
_entity.type
_entity.pdbx_description
1 polymer ?
#
loop_
_entity_poly.entity_id
_entity_poly.type
_entity_poly.pdbx_seq_one_letter_code
_entity_poly.pdbx_strand_id
1 'polypeptide(L)'
;MNNELSYVEIEKSIEHMAKDIASKYINLNKKTTPFAILYLPSEYIYLTIVKNFDLVTKIFDKYKIFIQGPSTIIAFIYNLFIQNQNLMISKNIDKIKNLFLDIQKNYKYLNDHINESHKQITKASNSIEKAKKYTNSTFNKINNSSGILNIEAIEIKNELENES
;
A
#
# COMPACT_ATOMS: atom_id res chain seq x y z
N MET A 1 59.39 13.97 -1.92
CA MET A 1 59.53 13.05 -3.06
C MET A 1 59.34 11.57 -2.69
N ASN A 2 60.00 10.99 -1.68
CA ASN A 2 59.84 9.54 -1.39
C ASN A 2 58.44 9.13 -0.91
N ASN A 3 57.75 9.98 -0.13
CA ASN A 3 56.41 9.65 0.37
C ASN A 3 55.34 9.66 -0.73
N GLU A 4 55.42 10.58 -1.69
CA GLU A 4 54.44 10.70 -2.78
C GLU A 4 54.49 9.49 -3.74
N LEU A 5 55.69 8.97 -4.01
CA LEU A 5 55.87 7.74 -4.79
C LEU A 5 55.20 6.54 -4.09
N SER A 6 55.35 6.44 -2.76
CA SER A 6 54.74 5.37 -1.97
C SER A 6 53.19 5.43 -1.98
N TYR A 7 52.60 6.64 -1.96
CA TYR A 7 51.14 6.77 -2.01
C TYR A 7 50.55 6.31 -3.35
N VAL A 8 51.19 6.68 -4.46
CA VAL A 8 50.75 6.27 -5.81
C VAL A 8 50.81 4.75 -5.98
N GLU A 9 51.78 4.09 -5.36
CA GLU A 9 51.88 2.62 -5.36
C GLU A 9 50.73 1.96 -4.58
N ILE A 10 50.36 2.51 -3.43
CA ILE A 10 49.24 2.03 -2.61
C ILE A 10 47.92 2.17 -3.38
N GLU A 11 47.69 3.31 -4.03
CA GLU A 11 46.49 3.56 -4.84
C GLU A 11 46.36 2.55 -5.98
N LYS A 12 47.46 2.29 -6.71
CA LYS A 12 47.50 1.28 -7.78
C LYS A 12 47.24 -0.13 -7.25
N SER A 13 47.80 -0.48 -6.09
CA SER A 13 47.58 -1.76 -5.44
C SER A 13 46.10 -1.95 -5.07
N ILE A 14 45.46 -0.92 -4.52
CA ILE A 14 44.05 -0.93 -4.16
C ILE A 14 43.15 -1.03 -5.40
N GLU A 15 43.48 -0.32 -6.49
CA GLU A 15 42.76 -0.49 -7.75
C GLU A 15 42.89 -1.93 -8.29
N HIS A 16 44.07 -2.53 -8.19
CA HIS A 16 44.29 -3.91 -8.61
C HIS A 16 43.49 -4.90 -7.76
N MET A 17 43.54 -4.78 -6.42
CA MET A 17 42.75 -5.59 -5.51
C MET A 17 41.25 -5.46 -5.79
N ALA A 18 40.77 -4.25 -6.07
CA ALA A 18 39.37 -4.03 -6.44
C ALA A 18 39.01 -4.76 -7.74
N LYS A 19 39.80 -4.61 -8.80
CA LYS A 19 39.58 -5.33 -10.06
C LYS A 19 39.53 -6.85 -9.85
N ASP A 20 40.45 -7.37 -9.05
CA ASP A 20 40.55 -8.79 -8.73
C ASP A 20 39.29 -9.31 -8.02
N ILE A 21 38.83 -8.61 -6.98
CA ILE A 21 37.61 -8.95 -6.24
C ILE A 21 36.39 -8.95 -7.17
N ALA A 22 36.25 -7.91 -8.01
CA ALA A 22 35.12 -7.81 -8.91
C ALA A 22 35.07 -9.00 -9.90
N SER A 23 36.22 -9.35 -10.48
CA SER A 23 36.31 -10.47 -11.44
C SER A 23 36.02 -11.84 -10.81
N LYS A 24 36.38 -12.04 -9.54
CA LYS A 24 36.25 -13.32 -8.84
C LYS A 24 34.87 -13.51 -8.21
N TYR A 25 34.23 -12.43 -7.74
CA TYR A 25 33.07 -12.54 -6.83
C TYR A 25 31.80 -11.82 -7.30
N ILE A 26 31.87 -10.90 -8.26
CA ILE A 26 30.68 -10.20 -8.77
C ILE A 26 30.26 -10.87 -10.07
N ASN A 27 29.30 -11.80 -9.97
CA ASN A 27 28.70 -12.45 -11.14
C ASN A 27 27.21 -12.14 -11.21
N LEU A 28 26.79 -11.35 -12.20
CA LEU A 28 25.39 -10.93 -12.35
C LEU A 28 24.42 -12.09 -12.58
N ASN A 29 24.92 -13.28 -12.97
CA ASN A 29 24.05 -14.37 -13.40
C ASN A 29 23.68 -15.39 -12.31
N LYS A 30 24.31 -15.42 -11.12
CA LYS A 30 23.98 -16.42 -10.07
C LYS A 30 24.33 -15.95 -8.65
N LYS A 31 23.32 -15.85 -7.78
CA LYS A 31 23.37 -15.90 -6.29
C LYS A 31 24.27 -14.90 -5.55
N THR A 32 25.07 -14.07 -6.22
CA THR A 32 25.95 -13.06 -5.59
C THR A 32 25.34 -11.67 -5.64
N THR A 33 25.71 -10.81 -4.69
CA THR A 33 25.32 -9.38 -4.69
C THR A 33 25.98 -8.64 -5.86
N PRO A 34 25.35 -7.57 -6.39
CA PRO A 34 25.90 -6.79 -7.51
C PRO A 34 27.06 -5.86 -7.09
N PHE A 35 27.56 -6.01 -5.86
CA PHE A 35 28.66 -5.25 -5.30
C PHE A 35 29.47 -6.12 -4.34
N ALA A 36 30.70 -5.69 -4.04
CA ALA A 36 31.56 -6.29 -3.04
C ALA A 36 32.18 -5.23 -2.13
N ILE A 37 32.81 -5.69 -1.04
CA ILE A 37 33.51 -4.83 -0.08
C ILE A 37 35.01 -5.13 -0.16
N LEU A 38 35.82 -4.10 -0.30
CA LEU A 38 37.25 -4.16 -0.08
C LEU A 38 37.54 -3.63 1.31
N TYR A 39 37.85 -4.53 2.24
CA TYR A 39 38.18 -4.17 3.61
C TYR A 39 39.67 -3.82 3.73
N LEU A 40 39.95 -2.63 4.27
CA LEU A 40 41.29 -2.18 4.58
C LEU A 40 41.50 -2.30 6.10
N PRO A 41 42.38 -3.19 6.58
CA PRO A 41 42.51 -3.47 8.02
C PRO A 41 43.15 -2.33 8.82
N SER A 42 43.79 -1.37 8.16
CA SER A 42 44.36 -0.19 8.80
C SER A 42 43.49 1.03 8.52
N GLU A 43 43.00 1.66 9.59
CA GLU A 43 42.24 2.91 9.52
C GLU A 43 43.05 4.01 8.84
N TYR A 44 44.37 4.06 9.07
CA TYR A 44 45.25 5.05 8.43
C TYR A 44 45.26 4.91 6.90
N ILE A 45 45.35 3.68 6.39
CA ILE A 45 45.34 3.41 4.94
C ILE A 45 43.96 3.77 4.37
N TYR A 46 42.88 3.36 5.04
CA TYR A 46 41.51 3.72 4.64
C TYR A 46 41.31 5.24 4.53
N LEU A 47 41.66 6.00 5.58
CA LEU A 47 41.52 7.45 5.60
C LEU A 47 42.39 8.16 4.57
N THR A 48 43.54 7.58 4.23
CA THR A 48 44.41 8.10 3.17
C THR A 48 43.72 7.98 1.81
N ILE A 49 43.10 6.83 1.54
CA ILE A 49 42.49 6.53 0.25
C ILE A 49 41.18 7.27 0.05
N VAL A 50 40.36 7.40 1.10
CA VAL A 50 39.09 8.13 1.02
C VAL A 50 39.28 9.62 0.76
N LYS A 51 40.46 10.19 1.05
CA LYS A 51 40.78 11.58 0.66
C LYS A 51 40.85 11.75 -0.86
N ASN A 52 41.22 10.72 -1.59
CA ASN A 52 41.21 10.72 -3.05
C ASN A 52 39.84 10.24 -3.56
N PHE A 53 38.87 11.16 -3.56
CA PHE A 53 37.49 10.84 -3.94
C PHE A 53 37.37 10.34 -5.39
N ASP A 54 38.23 10.80 -6.29
CA ASP A 54 38.24 10.38 -7.70
C ASP A 54 38.59 8.89 -7.83
N LEU A 55 39.60 8.43 -7.09
CA LEU A 55 39.97 7.01 -7.06
C LEU A 55 38.84 6.14 -6.49
N VAL A 56 38.25 6.56 -5.36
CA VAL A 56 37.15 5.83 -4.72
C VAL A 56 35.95 5.72 -5.66
N THR A 57 35.58 6.83 -6.30
CA THR A 57 34.46 6.88 -7.26
C THR A 57 34.75 5.99 -8.47
N LYS A 58 35.96 6.07 -9.03
CA LYS A 58 36.40 5.21 -10.13
C LYS A 58 36.28 3.72 -9.76
N ILE A 59 36.72 3.34 -8.56
CA ILE A 59 36.64 1.96 -8.08
C ILE A 59 35.18 1.53 -7.92
N PHE A 60 34.34 2.38 -7.36
CA PHE A 60 32.93 2.09 -7.18
C PHE A 60 32.21 1.94 -8.54
N ASP A 61 32.38 2.88 -9.45
CA ASP A 61 31.66 2.87 -10.72
C ASP A 61 32.09 1.71 -11.61
N LYS A 62 33.40 1.45 -11.71
CA LYS A 62 33.97 0.45 -12.62
C LYS A 62 33.93 -0.96 -12.06
N TYR A 63 34.15 -1.15 -10.76
CA TYR A 63 34.28 -2.47 -10.15
C TYR A 63 33.15 -2.81 -9.18
N LYS A 64 32.24 -1.87 -8.88
CA LYS A 64 31.14 -2.03 -7.91
C LYS A 64 31.65 -2.44 -6.52
N ILE A 65 32.74 -1.82 -6.09
CA ILE A 65 33.38 -2.11 -4.82
C ILE A 65 33.27 -0.93 -3.86
N PHE A 66 32.80 -1.22 -2.66
CA PHE A 66 32.85 -0.30 -1.52
C PHE A 66 34.12 -0.52 -0.73
N ILE A 67 34.91 0.52 -0.55
CA ILE A 67 36.09 0.49 0.32
C ILE A 67 35.64 0.77 1.75
N GLN A 68 36.02 -0.07 2.70
CA GLN A 68 35.64 0.07 4.11
C GLN A 68 36.84 -0.11 5.03
N GLY A 69 36.91 0.69 6.09
CA GLY A 69 37.90 0.58 7.15
C GLY A 69 37.35 -0.17 8.38
N PRO A 70 38.18 -0.35 9.42
CA PRO A 70 37.78 -0.99 10.68
C PRO A 70 36.62 -0.29 11.38
N SER A 71 36.62 1.05 11.37
CA SER A 71 35.57 1.85 12.04
C SER A 71 34.25 1.88 11.25
N THR A 72 34.29 1.71 9.93
CA THR A 72 33.12 1.93 9.05
C THR A 72 32.40 0.64 8.64
N ILE A 73 33.10 -0.50 8.62
CA ILE A 73 32.53 -1.76 8.14
C ILE A 73 31.33 -2.22 8.99
N ILE A 74 31.39 -2.04 10.32
CA ILE A 74 30.32 -2.45 11.23
C ILE A 74 29.06 -1.62 10.96
N ALA A 75 29.20 -0.30 10.81
CA ALA A 75 28.08 0.59 10.47
C ALA A 75 27.49 0.23 9.10
N PHE A 76 28.32 -0.11 8.11
CA PHE A 76 27.86 -0.54 6.79
C PHE A 76 27.02 -1.83 6.86
N ILE A 77 27.52 -2.85 7.55
CA ILE A 77 26.80 -4.13 7.72
C ILE A 77 25.49 -3.93 8.50
N TYR A 78 25.50 -3.10 9.55
CA TYR A 78 24.31 -2.78 10.31
C TYR A 78 23.23 -2.10 9.45
N ASN A 79 23.63 -1.15 8.59
CA ASN A 79 22.73 -0.52 7.64
C ASN A 79 22.15 -1.53 6.64
N LEU A 80 22.94 -2.48 6.13
CA LEU A 80 22.43 -3.55 5.27
C LEU A 80 21.43 -4.46 6.01
N PHE A 81 21.70 -4.77 7.29
CA PHE A 81 20.82 -5.60 8.10
C PHE A 81 19.45 -4.93 8.31
N ILE A 82 19.42 -3.64 8.62
CA ILE A 82 18.17 -2.87 8.75
C ILE A 82 17.44 -2.80 7.41
N GLN A 83 18.13 -2.49 6.31
CA GLN A 83 17.50 -2.40 4.98
C GLN A 83 16.81 -3.71 4.59
N ASN A 84 17.44 -4.86 4.87
CA ASN A 84 16.84 -6.17 4.63
C ASN A 84 15.59 -6.41 5.49
N GLN A 85 15.62 -6.03 6.78
CA GLN A 85 14.43 -6.14 7.65
C GLN A 85 13.28 -5.26 7.15
N ASN A 86 13.56 -4.03 6.75
CA ASN A 86 12.55 -3.13 6.19
C ASN A 86 11.91 -3.71 4.92
N LEU A 87 12.70 -4.33 4.02
CA LEU A 87 12.16 -5.01 2.85
C LEU A 87 11.20 -6.16 3.21
N MET A 88 11.46 -6.89 4.29
CA MET A 88 10.56 -7.94 4.77
C MET A 88 9.25 -7.36 5.33
N ILE A 89 9.33 -6.23 6.06
CA ILE A 89 8.16 -5.53 6.59
C ILE A 89 7.29 -4.96 5.47
N SER A 90 7.89 -4.31 4.46
CA SER A 90 7.17 -3.72 3.32
C SER A 90 6.31 -4.73 2.58
N LYS A 91 6.76 -5.97 2.41
CA LYS A 91 5.98 -7.04 1.75
C LYS A 91 4.66 -7.35 2.43
N ASN A 92 4.59 -7.20 3.75
CA ASN A 92 3.36 -7.44 4.50
C ASN A 92 2.38 -6.25 4.39
N ILE A 93 2.91 -5.03 4.26
CA ILE A 93 2.11 -3.83 4.04
C ILE A 93 1.39 -3.91 2.69
N ASP A 94 2.02 -4.44 1.64
CA ASP A 94 1.38 -4.63 0.34
C ASP A 94 0.19 -5.60 0.40
N LYS A 95 0.30 -6.69 1.19
CA LYS A 95 -0.81 -7.62 1.41
C LYS A 95 -1.98 -6.95 2.13
N ILE A 96 -1.68 -6.17 3.17
CA ILE A 96 -2.70 -5.41 3.92
C ILE A 96 -3.40 -4.40 3.00
N LYS A 97 -2.63 -3.69 2.16
CA LYS A 97 -3.17 -2.75 1.17
C LYS A 97 -4.15 -3.45 0.21
N ASN A 98 -3.77 -4.61 -0.34
CA ASN A 98 -4.64 -5.36 -1.25
C ASN A 98 -5.93 -5.82 -0.55
N LEU A 99 -5.83 -6.33 0.68
CA LEU A 99 -7.00 -6.68 1.49
C LEU A 99 -7.94 -5.49 1.70
N PHE A 100 -7.38 -4.30 1.96
CA PHE A 100 -8.17 -3.09 2.14
C PHE A 100 -8.90 -2.67 0.85
N LEU A 101 -8.27 -2.83 -0.32
CA LEU A 101 -8.91 -2.59 -1.63
C LEU A 101 -10.09 -3.53 -1.86
N ASP A 102 -9.96 -4.80 -1.49
CA ASP A 102 -11.05 -5.77 -1.60
C ASP A 102 -12.22 -5.41 -0.68
N ILE A 103 -11.94 -4.99 0.56
CA ILE A 103 -12.96 -4.51 1.50
C ILE A 103 -13.67 -3.26 0.95
N GLN A 104 -12.93 -2.31 0.37
CA GLN A 104 -13.50 -1.10 -0.23
C GLN A 104 -14.45 -1.44 -1.38
N LYS A 105 -14.08 -2.42 -2.23
CA LYS A 105 -14.94 -2.89 -3.33
C LYS A 105 -16.23 -3.51 -2.81
N ASN A 106 -16.13 -4.38 -1.81
CA ASN A 106 -17.29 -5.02 -1.19
C ASN A 106 -18.21 -4.01 -0.50
N TYR A 107 -17.64 -3.00 0.17
CA TYR A 107 -18.40 -1.91 0.75
C TYR A 107 -19.19 -1.13 -0.30
N LYS A 108 -18.57 -0.78 -1.44
CA LYS A 108 -19.26 -0.09 -2.53
C LYS A 108 -20.44 -0.91 -3.06
N TYR A 109 -20.22 -2.20 -3.32
CA TYR A 109 -21.27 -3.12 -3.76
C TYR A 109 -22.45 -3.19 -2.77
N LEU A 110 -22.15 -3.33 -1.48
CA LEU A 110 -23.15 -3.32 -0.41
C LEU A 110 -23.93 -2.00 -0.36
N ASN A 111 -23.22 -0.86 -0.44
CA ASN A 111 -23.84 0.46 -0.44
C ASN A 111 -24.80 0.64 -1.64
N ASP A 112 -24.40 0.20 -2.83
CA ASP A 112 -25.25 0.28 -4.02
C ASP A 112 -26.54 -0.56 -3.85
N HIS A 113 -26.42 -1.78 -3.30
CA HIS A 113 -27.58 -2.63 -3.01
C HIS A 113 -28.49 -2.07 -1.92
N ILE A 114 -27.93 -1.49 -0.85
CA ILE A 114 -28.73 -0.83 0.20
C ILE A 114 -29.51 0.34 -0.40
N ASN A 115 -28.88 1.14 -1.26
CA ASN A 115 -29.56 2.25 -1.95
C ASN A 115 -30.68 1.76 -2.86
N GLU A 116 -30.50 0.62 -3.53
CA GLU A 116 -31.55 0.01 -4.35
C GLU A 116 -32.71 -0.52 -3.50
N SER A 117 -32.43 -1.24 -2.42
CA SER A 117 -33.44 -1.70 -1.46
C SER A 117 -34.22 -0.53 -0.87
N HIS A 118 -33.55 0.57 -0.51
CA HIS A 118 -34.20 1.78 -0.04
C HIS A 118 -35.19 2.35 -1.08
N LYS A 119 -34.78 2.44 -2.35
CA LYS A 119 -35.67 2.88 -3.43
C LYS A 119 -36.89 1.97 -3.58
N GLN A 120 -36.72 0.65 -3.43
CA GLN A 120 -37.84 -0.30 -3.50
C GLN A 120 -38.82 -0.09 -2.34
N ILE A 121 -38.32 0.10 -1.11
CA ILE A 121 -39.16 0.43 0.06
C ILE A 121 -39.93 1.73 -0.18
N THR A 122 -39.28 2.78 -0.69
CA THR A 122 -39.96 4.05 -1.00
C THR A 122 -41.06 3.85 -2.05
N LYS A 123 -40.83 3.05 -3.09
CA LYS A 123 -41.85 2.73 -4.10
C LYS A 123 -43.03 1.95 -3.51
N ALA A 124 -42.76 0.98 -2.65
CA ALA A 124 -43.78 0.22 -1.96
C ALA A 124 -44.64 1.13 -1.06
N SER A 125 -44.00 2.01 -0.28
CA SER A 125 -44.67 3.01 0.55
C SER A 125 -45.59 3.93 -0.29
N ASN A 126 -45.09 4.47 -1.40
CA ASN A 126 -45.89 5.30 -2.31
C ASN A 126 -47.09 4.54 -2.92
N SER A 127 -46.95 3.24 -3.15
CA SER A 127 -48.02 2.39 -3.70
C SER A 127 -49.12 2.14 -2.65
N ILE A 128 -48.71 1.92 -1.39
CA ILE A 128 -49.64 1.82 -0.25
C ILE A 128 -50.41 3.13 -0.08
N GLU A 129 -49.75 4.28 -0.19
CA GLU A 129 -50.41 5.58 -0.07
C GLU A 129 -51.45 5.81 -1.19
N LYS A 130 -51.13 5.42 -2.44
CA LYS A 130 -52.08 5.47 -3.55
C LYS A 130 -53.27 4.55 -3.32
N ALA A 131 -53.04 3.32 -2.85
CA ALA A 131 -54.11 2.38 -2.52
C ALA A 131 -55.03 2.95 -1.43
N LYS A 132 -54.46 3.54 -0.37
CA LYS A 132 -55.23 4.21 0.69
C LYS A 132 -56.10 5.35 0.14
N LYS A 133 -55.57 6.20 -0.73
CA LYS A 133 -56.33 7.28 -1.39
C LYS A 133 -57.47 6.73 -2.26
N TYR A 134 -57.20 5.70 -3.05
CA TYR A 134 -58.22 5.06 -3.88
C TYR A 134 -59.33 4.44 -3.03
N THR A 135 -58.98 3.66 -2.01
CA THR A 135 -59.93 3.05 -1.06
C THR A 135 -60.82 4.10 -0.42
N ASN A 136 -60.26 5.21 0.09
CA ASN A 136 -61.04 6.30 0.66
C ASN A 136 -61.97 6.96 -0.37
N SER A 137 -61.51 7.16 -1.62
CA SER A 137 -62.35 7.72 -2.67
C SER A 137 -63.52 6.81 -3.06
N THR A 138 -63.27 5.50 -3.10
CA THR A 138 -64.28 4.48 -3.40
C THR A 138 -65.27 4.38 -2.26
N PHE A 139 -64.80 4.39 -1.01
CA PHE A 139 -65.62 4.44 0.18
C PHE A 139 -66.58 5.66 0.17
N ASN A 140 -66.06 6.85 -0.09
CA ASN A 140 -66.87 8.07 -0.18
C ASN A 140 -67.94 7.97 -1.29
N LYS A 141 -67.60 7.40 -2.44
CA LYS A 141 -68.57 7.17 -3.53
C LYS A 141 -69.65 6.16 -3.12
N ILE A 142 -69.26 5.04 -2.51
CA ILE A 142 -70.20 4.02 -2.03
C ILE A 142 -71.17 4.64 -1.02
N ASN A 143 -70.67 5.35 0.00
CA ASN A 143 -71.54 5.95 1.02
C ASN A 143 -72.49 7.02 0.44
N ASN A 144 -72.03 7.81 -0.52
CA ASN A 144 -72.90 8.76 -1.22
C ASN A 144 -74.01 8.03 -2.00
N SER A 145 -73.67 6.96 -2.73
CA SER A 145 -74.66 6.14 -3.45
C SER A 145 -75.62 5.40 -2.51
N SER A 146 -75.15 4.88 -1.37
CA SER A 146 -76.00 4.24 -0.36
C SER A 146 -77.03 5.21 0.22
N GLY A 147 -76.64 6.47 0.47
CA GLY A 147 -77.56 7.51 0.94
C GLY A 147 -78.66 7.85 -0.08
N ILE A 148 -78.35 7.80 -1.38
CA ILE A 148 -79.35 8.01 -2.46
C ILE A 148 -80.30 6.81 -2.57
N LEU A 149 -79.80 5.60 -2.28
CA LEU A 149 -80.54 4.34 -2.43
C LEU A 149 -81.26 3.88 -1.14
N ASN A 150 -81.18 4.64 -0.04
CA ASN A 150 -81.69 4.24 1.29
C ASN A 150 -81.18 2.87 1.77
N ILE A 151 -79.90 2.56 1.50
CA ILE A 151 -79.23 1.35 1.96
C ILE A 151 -78.23 1.73 3.07
N GLU A 152 -77.97 0.85 4.04
CA GLU A 152 -76.99 1.09 5.11
C GLU A 152 -75.60 1.44 4.54
N ALA A 153 -74.98 2.46 5.14
CA ALA A 153 -73.63 2.90 4.80
C ALA A 153 -72.57 1.93 5.35
N ILE A 154 -71.43 1.85 4.68
CA ILE A 154 -70.29 1.05 5.17
C ILE A 154 -69.59 1.88 6.25
N GLU A 155 -69.34 1.29 7.42
CA GLU A 155 -68.47 1.85 8.46
C GLU A 155 -67.08 1.20 8.40
N ILE A 156 -66.02 2.00 8.34
CA ILE A 156 -64.65 1.51 8.52
C ILE A 156 -64.25 1.74 9.97
N LYS A 157 -64.01 0.66 10.72
CA LYS A 157 -63.27 0.72 11.99
C LYS A 157 -61.80 1.03 11.69
N ASN A 158 -61.34 2.22 12.07
CA ASN A 158 -59.91 2.53 12.06
C ASN A 158 -59.24 1.81 13.25
N GLU A 159 -58.63 0.66 13.02
CA GLU A 159 -57.88 -0.06 14.06
C GLU A 159 -56.41 0.41 14.21
N LEU A 160 -56.00 1.51 13.58
CA LEU A 160 -54.59 1.96 13.55
C LEU A 160 -54.27 3.17 14.45
N GLU A 161 -55.15 3.57 15.37
CA GLU A 161 -54.85 4.62 16.37
C GLU A 161 -54.49 4.09 17.77
N ASN A 162 -54.44 2.76 17.97
CA ASN A 162 -54.21 2.15 19.30
C ASN A 162 -52.78 1.61 19.55
N GLU A 163 -51.78 2.10 18.83
CA GLU A 163 -50.37 1.83 19.17
C GLU A 163 -49.60 3.16 19.19
N SER A 164 -49.78 3.92 20.26
CA SER A 164 -48.87 4.97 20.72
C SER A 164 -48.33 4.60 22.08
#